data_AF-A0A833QT50-F1
#
_entry.id   AF-A0A833QT50-F1
#
_cell.length_a   1.000
_cell.length_b   1.000
_cell.length_c   1.000
_cell.angle_alpha   90.00
_cell.angle_beta   90.00
_cell.angle_gamma   90.00
#
_symmetry.space_group_name_H-M   'P 1'
#
loop_
_entity.id
_entity.type
_entity.pdbx_description
1 polymer ?
#
loop_
_entity_poly.entity_id
_entity_poly.type
_entity_poly.pdbx_seq_one_letter_code
_entity_poly.pdbx_strand_id
1 'polypeptide(L)'
;MAMAPHSLPALRSSFLAYSAHPKLTNLTPSFKYFNTRRVRQGNCTRIAAELDQNTAVAIAVGIGSVAVGIGIPIFYETQIDSAAKRDNTQACFPCSGTGAQACRFCTGKGTVTVVLGGGENEVSQCVNCDGAGSLTCTTCQGSGIQPRYLDRREFKDDD
;
A
#
# COMPACT_ATOMS: atom_id res chain seq x y z
N MET A 1 -32.28 34.42 47.76
CA MET A 1 -32.42 32.95 47.69
C MET A 1 -32.07 32.54 46.27
N ALA A 2 -30.77 32.46 45.96
CA ALA A 2 -29.97 31.22 45.93
C ALA A 2 -30.32 30.35 44.70
N MET A 3 -29.63 30.62 43.58
CA MET A 3 -29.58 29.74 42.41
C MET A 3 -28.52 28.66 42.67
N ALA A 4 -28.92 27.39 42.59
CA ALA A 4 -28.05 26.24 42.66
C ALA A 4 -27.44 25.95 41.27
N PRO A 5 -26.12 25.70 41.15
CA PRO A 5 -25.54 25.24 39.90
C PRO A 5 -25.65 23.72 39.77
N HIS A 6 -26.17 23.26 38.64
CA HIS A 6 -26.14 21.86 38.22
C HIS A 6 -24.75 21.49 37.71
N SER A 7 -24.18 20.45 38.29
CA SER A 7 -22.88 19.86 37.96
C SER A 7 -22.96 18.97 36.72
N LEU A 8 -22.04 19.18 35.78
CA LEU A 8 -21.77 18.29 34.65
C LEU A 8 -21.10 16.98 35.13
N PRO A 9 -21.36 15.82 34.50
CA PRO A 9 -20.66 14.58 34.83
C PRO A 9 -19.24 14.63 34.25
N ALA A 10 -18.24 14.62 35.12
CA ALA A 10 -16.86 14.46 34.75
C ALA A 10 -16.60 13.02 34.26
N LEU A 11 -16.12 12.87 33.02
CA LEU A 11 -15.56 11.61 32.53
C LEU A 11 -14.32 11.26 33.36
N ARG A 12 -14.45 10.29 34.27
CA ARG A 12 -13.34 9.68 35.01
C ARG A 12 -12.62 8.66 34.12
N SER A 13 -11.41 8.99 33.69
CA SER A 13 -10.43 8.03 33.17
C SER A 13 -9.73 7.34 34.35
N SER A 14 -9.68 6.00 34.33
CA SER A 14 -9.11 5.17 35.41
C SER A 14 -7.59 5.00 35.34
N PHE A 15 -6.86 5.88 34.62
CA PHE A 15 -5.43 5.71 34.42
C PHE A 15 -4.56 6.71 35.18
N LEU A 16 -4.86 7.07 36.43
CA LEU A 16 -3.88 7.75 37.29
C LEU A 16 -4.11 7.43 38.77
N ALA A 17 -3.55 6.31 39.23
CA ALA A 17 -3.21 6.12 40.64
C ALA A 17 -2.08 5.09 40.79
N TYR A 18 -0.83 5.53 40.69
CA TYR A 18 0.15 5.29 41.75
C TYR A 18 1.39 6.18 41.55
N SER A 19 1.64 7.01 42.55
CA SER A 19 2.81 7.87 42.70
C SER A 19 3.95 7.13 43.40
N ALA A 20 5.16 7.19 42.86
CA ALA A 20 6.39 7.16 43.65
C ALA A 20 7.51 7.91 42.89
N HIS A 21 8.01 8.98 43.50
CA HIS A 21 9.12 9.83 43.03
C HIS A 21 10.47 9.06 43.01
N PRO A 22 11.51 9.55 42.29
CA PRO A 22 12.36 10.60 42.84
C PRO A 22 12.82 11.70 41.85
N LYS A 23 12.85 12.92 42.40
CA LYS A 23 13.70 14.10 42.16
C LYS A 23 14.44 14.22 40.81
N LEU A 24 13.99 15.21 40.03
CA LEU A 24 14.79 15.94 39.05
C LEU A 24 15.97 16.64 39.75
N THR A 25 17.21 16.31 39.39
CA THR A 25 18.36 17.19 39.56
C THR A 25 18.77 17.71 38.20
N ASN A 26 18.75 19.04 38.06
CA ASN A 26 19.24 19.79 36.92
C ASN A 26 20.67 19.36 36.56
N LEU A 27 20.87 18.83 35.36
CA LEU A 27 22.19 18.65 34.76
C LEU A 27 22.34 19.66 33.64
N THR A 28 22.94 20.80 34.00
CA THR A 28 23.60 21.71 33.07
C THR A 28 24.68 20.94 32.28
N PRO A 29 24.82 21.14 30.95
CA PRO A 29 25.93 20.57 30.22
C PRO A 29 27.18 21.38 30.55
N SER A 30 27.93 20.94 31.57
CA SER A 30 29.29 21.45 31.78
C SER A 30 30.17 20.87 30.68
N PHE A 31 30.31 21.63 29.59
CA PHE A 31 31.36 21.42 28.59
C PHE A 31 32.72 21.58 29.26
N LYS A 32 33.23 20.49 29.85
CA LYS A 32 34.65 20.40 30.18
C LYS A 32 35.38 20.24 28.86
N TYR A 33 35.95 21.34 28.41
CA TYR A 33 36.95 21.41 27.36
C TYR A 33 38.08 20.44 27.71
N PHE A 34 38.06 19.24 27.14
CA PHE A 34 39.17 18.31 27.27
C PHE A 34 40.34 18.89 26.50
N ASN A 35 41.29 19.40 27.28
CA ASN A 35 42.60 19.84 26.85
C ASN A 35 43.23 18.74 25.98
N THR A 36 43.34 19.00 24.68
CA THR A 36 44.04 18.15 23.72
C THR A 36 45.54 18.16 24.06
N ARG A 37 45.96 17.28 24.96
CA ARG A 37 47.37 16.85 25.01
C ARG A 37 47.61 15.88 23.86
N ARG A 38 48.24 16.37 22.80
CA ARG A 38 48.94 15.52 21.83
C ARG A 38 50.03 14.76 22.59
N VAL A 39 49.87 13.45 22.69
CA VAL A 39 50.99 12.53 22.87
C VAL A 39 51.05 11.67 21.62
N ARG A 40 52.15 11.82 20.89
CA ARG A 40 52.44 11.13 19.65
C ARG A 40 53.24 9.88 20.00
N GLN A 41 52.86 8.77 19.36
CA GLN A 41 53.62 7.54 19.12
C GLN A 41 54.02 6.65 20.30
N GLY A 42 53.58 5.39 20.21
CA GLY A 42 54.18 4.25 20.90
C GLY A 42 53.20 3.10 21.02
N ASN A 43 53.42 2.07 20.21
CA ASN A 43 52.81 0.74 20.25
C ASN A 43 51.50 0.58 19.46
N CYS A 44 51.56 -0.28 18.43
CA CYS A 44 50.40 -0.94 17.87
C CYS A 44 49.80 -1.78 18.99
N THR A 45 48.83 -1.21 19.71
CA THR A 45 47.90 -2.01 20.48
C THR A 45 47.15 -2.83 19.45
N ARG A 46 47.52 -4.12 19.31
CA ARG A 46 46.56 -5.08 18.79
C ARG A 46 45.37 -4.97 19.71
N ILE A 47 44.30 -4.34 19.23
CA ILE A 47 43.00 -4.36 19.88
C ILE A 47 42.58 -5.82 19.76
N ALA A 48 43.05 -6.66 20.69
CA ALA A 48 42.40 -7.91 20.99
C ALA A 48 41.05 -7.47 21.56
N ALA A 49 40.06 -7.38 20.67
CA ALA A 49 38.70 -7.12 21.07
C ALA A 49 38.28 -8.35 21.88
N GLU A 50 38.43 -8.26 23.20
CA GLU A 50 37.86 -9.23 24.11
C GLU A 50 36.34 -9.10 23.97
N LEU A 51 35.75 -10.02 23.20
CA LEU A 51 34.33 -10.03 22.95
C LEU A 51 33.65 -10.52 24.22
N ASP A 52 33.32 -9.58 25.10
CA ASP A 52 32.58 -9.87 26.32
C ASP A 52 31.20 -10.44 25.99
N GLN A 53 30.71 -11.30 26.87
CA GLN A 53 29.45 -12.02 26.69
C GLN A 53 28.27 -11.05 26.50
N ASN A 54 28.30 -9.89 27.17
CA ASN A 54 27.28 -8.86 27.00
C ASN A 54 27.35 -8.18 25.62
N THR A 55 28.56 -7.99 25.08
CA THR A 55 28.77 -7.43 23.74
C THR A 55 28.32 -8.42 22.66
N ALA A 56 28.61 -9.71 22.84
CA ALA A 56 28.13 -10.76 21.95
C ALA A 56 26.58 -10.84 21.92
N VAL A 57 25.94 -10.78 23.10
CA VAL A 57 24.47 -10.77 23.21
C VAL A 57 23.88 -9.54 22.53
N ALA A 58 24.46 -8.35 22.74
CA ALA A 58 23.98 -7.12 22.12
C ALA A 58 24.03 -7.18 20.58
N ILE A 59 25.11 -7.70 20.01
CA ILE A 59 25.25 -7.89 18.55
C ILE A 59 24.22 -8.90 18.04
N ALA A 60 24.03 -10.02 18.74
CA ALA A 60 23.07 -11.04 18.36
C ALA A 60 21.63 -10.52 18.36
N VAL A 61 21.23 -9.78 19.39
CA VAL A 61 19.89 -9.14 19.46
C VAL A 61 19.74 -8.08 18.36
N GLY A 62 20.79 -7.29 18.11
CA GLY A 62 20.81 -6.31 17.03
C GLY A 62 20.56 -6.95 15.65
N ILE A 63 21.30 -8.01 15.32
CA ILE A 63 21.13 -8.73 14.04
C ILE A 63 19.78 -9.44 13.98
N GLY A 64 19.37 -10.10 15.06
CA GLY A 64 18.09 -10.81 15.12
C GLY A 64 16.90 -9.88 14.92
N SER A 65 16.90 -8.71 15.56
CA SER A 65 15.83 -7.72 15.42
C SER A 65 15.73 -7.15 13.99
N VAL A 66 16.86 -6.86 13.34
CA VAL A 66 16.89 -6.40 11.94
C VAL A 66 16.40 -7.50 11.00
N ALA A 67 16.84 -8.74 11.19
CA ALA A 67 16.41 -9.88 10.38
C ALA A 67 14.89 -10.12 10.49
N VAL A 68 14.32 -10.04 11.70
CA VAL A 68 12.87 -10.13 11.92
C VAL A 68 12.14 -8.95 11.27
N GLY A 69 12.66 -7.72 11.43
CA GLY A 69 12.07 -6.51 10.86
C GLY A 69 11.97 -6.52 9.33
N ILE A 70 12.91 -7.18 8.65
CA ILE A 70 12.91 -7.34 7.18
C ILE A 70 12.15 -8.60 6.75
N GLY A 71 12.27 -9.68 7.51
CA GLY A 71 11.66 -10.96 7.18
C GLY A 71 10.13 -10.93 7.22
N ILE A 72 9.54 -10.16 8.13
CA ILE A 72 8.07 -10.05 8.24
C ILE A 72 7.45 -9.44 6.97
N PRO A 73 7.88 -8.25 6.48
CA PRO A 73 7.39 -7.72 5.21
C PRO A 73 7.58 -8.69 4.03
N ILE A 74 8.76 -9.30 3.89
CA ILE A 74 9.03 -10.27 2.81
C ILE A 74 8.05 -11.45 2.87
N PHE A 75 7.82 -12.01 4.05
CA PHE A 75 6.86 -13.10 4.23
C PHE A 75 5.45 -12.71 3.79
N TYR A 76 4.99 -11.51 4.15
CA TYR A 76 3.67 -11.03 3.72
C TYR A 76 3.60 -10.81 2.20
N GLU A 77 4.61 -10.21 1.58
CA GLU A 77 4.66 -10.01 0.12
C GLU A 77 4.61 -11.37 -0.62
N THR A 78 5.36 -12.37 -0.15
CA THR A 78 5.38 -13.70 -0.80
C THR A 78 4.02 -14.41 -0.77
N GLN A 79 3.25 -14.24 0.31
CA GLN A 79 1.89 -14.79 0.39
C GLN A 79 0.90 -14.04 -0.51
N ILE A 80 1.08 -12.73 -0.67
CA ILE A 80 0.24 -11.90 -1.54
C ILE A 80 0.51 -12.24 -3.01
N ASP A 81 1.77 -12.36 -3.41
CA ASP A 81 2.16 -12.70 -4.78
C ASP A 81 1.69 -14.08 -5.20
N SER A 82 1.73 -15.05 -4.27
CA SER A 82 1.25 -16.40 -4.53
C SER A 82 -0.26 -16.45 -4.78
N ALA A 83 -1.03 -15.61 -4.10
CA ALA A 83 -2.46 -15.44 -4.38
C ALA A 83 -2.70 -14.69 -5.71
N ALA A 84 -1.83 -13.72 -6.05
CA ALA A 84 -1.90 -12.95 -7.29
C ALA A 84 -1.48 -13.76 -8.53
N LYS A 85 -0.89 -14.96 -8.39
CA LYS A 85 -0.43 -15.77 -9.52
C LYS A 85 -1.43 -16.81 -10.02
N ARG A 86 -2.62 -16.94 -9.40
CA ARG A 86 -3.66 -17.85 -9.89
C ARG A 86 -4.08 -17.46 -11.30
N ASP A 87 -3.94 -18.31 -12.30
CA ASP A 87 -4.38 -17.94 -13.65
C ASP A 87 -5.87 -17.57 -13.64
N ASN A 88 -6.19 -16.39 -14.16
CA ASN A 88 -7.56 -15.91 -14.27
C ASN A 88 -7.96 -15.97 -15.74
N THR A 89 -8.91 -16.84 -16.04
CA THR A 89 -9.45 -17.06 -17.38
C THR A 89 -10.91 -16.63 -17.47
N GLN A 90 -11.45 -15.91 -16.48
CA GLN A 90 -12.83 -15.46 -16.50
C GLN A 90 -13.02 -14.40 -17.58
N ALA A 91 -13.99 -14.66 -18.47
CA ALA A 91 -14.35 -13.73 -19.51
C ALA A 91 -14.89 -12.43 -18.88
N CYS A 92 -14.41 -11.29 -19.38
CA CYS A 92 -14.88 -9.99 -18.94
C CYS A 92 -16.38 -9.84 -19.20
N PHE A 93 -17.16 -9.71 -18.13
CA PHE A 93 -18.62 -9.71 -18.18
C PHE A 93 -19.21 -8.69 -19.18
N PRO A 94 -18.81 -7.41 -19.18
CA PRO A 94 -19.34 -6.45 -20.15
C PRO A 94 -19.15 -6.87 -21.61
N CYS A 95 -17.94 -7.33 -22.00
CA CYS A 95 -17.62 -7.62 -23.40
C CYS A 95 -17.70 -9.12 -23.75
N SER A 96 -18.18 -9.94 -22.82
CA SER A 96 -18.26 -11.41 -22.98
C SER A 96 -16.95 -12.04 -23.47
N GLY A 97 -15.82 -11.54 -22.99
CA GLY A 97 -14.51 -12.07 -23.38
C GLY A 97 -13.89 -11.50 -24.65
N THR A 98 -14.62 -10.69 -25.43
CA THR A 98 -14.12 -10.21 -26.73
C THR A 98 -13.07 -9.10 -26.64
N GLY A 99 -12.97 -8.44 -25.49
CA GLY A 99 -12.10 -7.27 -25.33
C GLY A 99 -12.66 -5.98 -25.95
N ALA A 100 -13.77 -6.04 -26.68
CA ALA A 100 -14.37 -4.91 -27.38
C ALA A 100 -15.88 -4.82 -27.15
N GLN A 101 -16.43 -3.63 -27.34
CA GLN A 101 -17.86 -3.35 -27.29
C GLN A 101 -18.31 -2.82 -28.64
N ALA A 102 -19.46 -3.26 -29.12
CA ALA A 102 -20.06 -2.65 -30.29
C ALA A 102 -20.29 -1.15 -30.02
N CYS A 103 -19.87 -0.30 -30.95
CA CYS A 103 -20.07 1.14 -30.81
C CYS A 103 -21.56 1.43 -30.82
N ARG A 104 -22.08 1.98 -29.71
CA ARG A 104 -23.52 2.22 -29.54
C ARG A 104 -24.06 3.31 -30.47
N PHE A 105 -23.20 4.21 -30.95
CA PHE A 105 -23.58 5.30 -31.85
C PHE A 105 -23.88 4.83 -33.27
N CYS A 106 -23.08 3.91 -33.81
CA CYS A 106 -23.30 3.34 -35.15
C CYS A 106 -23.85 1.92 -35.11
N THR A 107 -24.17 1.38 -33.92
CA THR A 107 -24.63 0.00 -33.72
C THR A 107 -23.73 -1.05 -34.39
N GLY A 108 -22.42 -0.85 -34.37
CA GLY A 108 -21.48 -1.76 -35.04
C GLY A 108 -21.19 -1.47 -36.51
N LYS A 109 -21.90 -0.53 -37.16
CA LYS A 109 -21.78 -0.31 -38.61
C LYS A 109 -20.56 0.50 -39.04
N GLY A 110 -19.95 1.26 -38.11
CA GLY A 110 -18.86 2.19 -38.43
C GLY A 110 -19.32 3.49 -39.10
N THR A 111 -20.58 3.62 -39.51
CA THR A 111 -21.14 4.82 -40.14
C THR A 111 -22.41 5.30 -39.43
N VAL A 112 -22.68 6.61 -39.51
CA VAL A 112 -23.90 7.24 -39.00
C VAL A 112 -24.61 7.89 -40.18
N THR A 113 -25.92 7.64 -40.30
CA THR A 113 -26.76 8.20 -41.35
C THR A 113 -27.63 9.31 -40.77
N VAL A 114 -27.49 10.53 -41.27
CA VAL A 114 -28.30 11.68 -40.85
C VAL A 114 -29.27 12.02 -41.97
N VAL A 115 -30.55 12.16 -41.64
CA VAL A 115 -31.59 12.59 -42.57
C VAL A 115 -31.63 14.12 -42.56
N LEU A 116 -31.26 14.74 -43.67
CA LEU A 116 -31.15 16.21 -43.80
C LEU A 116 -32.48 16.89 -44.14
N GLY A 117 -33.53 16.10 -44.40
CA GLY A 117 -34.82 16.58 -44.94
C GLY A 117 -34.83 16.54 -46.47
N GLY A 118 -36.03 16.60 -47.08
CA GLY A 118 -36.16 16.58 -48.55
C GLY A 118 -35.87 15.22 -49.23
N GLY A 119 -35.72 14.14 -48.47
CA GLY A 119 -35.41 12.80 -48.99
C GLY A 119 -33.90 12.52 -49.10
N GLU A 120 -33.06 13.48 -48.73
CA GLU A 120 -31.60 13.32 -48.75
C GLU A 120 -31.09 12.76 -47.42
N ASN A 121 -30.18 11.79 -47.54
CA ASN A 121 -29.48 11.19 -46.41
C ASN A 121 -27.98 11.40 -46.61
N GLU A 122 -27.30 11.89 -45.58
CA GLU A 122 -25.85 11.96 -45.55
C GLU A 122 -25.30 10.83 -44.68
N VAL A 123 -24.34 10.08 -45.25
CA VAL A 123 -23.65 9.00 -44.56
C VAL A 123 -22.26 9.47 -44.22
N SER A 124 -21.97 9.56 -42.92
CA SER A 124 -20.65 9.94 -42.43
C SER A 124 -20.03 8.81 -41.62
N GLN A 125 -18.70 8.83 -41.53
CA GLN A 125 -17.96 7.93 -40.65
C GLN A 125 -18.35 8.22 -39.19
N CYS A 126 -18.57 7.16 -38.41
CA CYS A 126 -18.92 7.31 -37.01
C CYS A 126 -17.71 7.82 -36.23
N VAL A 127 -17.73 9.11 -35.90
CA VAL A 127 -16.68 9.82 -35.12
C VAL A 127 -16.40 9.15 -33.78
N ASN A 128 -17.42 8.56 -33.15
CA ASN A 128 -17.23 7.96 -31.83
C ASN A 128 -16.33 6.71 -31.84
N CYS A 129 -16.26 5.99 -32.96
CA CYS A 129 -15.40 4.80 -33.09
C CYS A 129 -14.43 4.89 -34.26
N ASP A 130 -14.24 6.08 -34.82
CA ASP A 130 -13.40 6.32 -36.01
C ASP A 130 -13.67 5.33 -37.15
N GLY A 131 -14.94 4.99 -37.37
CA GLY A 131 -15.33 4.01 -38.40
C GLY A 131 -15.10 2.53 -38.08
N ALA A 132 -14.47 2.18 -36.96
CA ALA A 132 -14.16 0.79 -36.61
C ALA A 132 -15.40 -0.05 -36.26
N GLY A 133 -16.51 0.58 -35.87
CA GLY A 133 -17.72 -0.11 -35.45
C GLY A 133 -17.67 -0.68 -34.02
N SER A 134 -16.50 -0.71 -33.39
CA SER A 134 -16.32 -1.15 -32.01
C SER A 134 -15.40 -0.23 -31.22
N LEU A 135 -15.52 -0.28 -29.90
CA LEU A 135 -14.67 0.41 -28.94
C LEU A 135 -13.96 -0.61 -28.05
N THR A 136 -12.72 -0.35 -27.68
CA THR A 136 -12.02 -1.15 -26.68
C THR A 136 -12.83 -1.16 -25.38
N CYS A 137 -13.08 -2.35 -24.83
CA CYS A 137 -13.77 -2.47 -23.56
C CYS A 137 -12.90 -1.88 -22.45
N THR A 138 -13.38 -0.80 -21.83
CA THR A 138 -12.66 -0.08 -20.77
C THR A 138 -12.51 -0.91 -19.50
N THR A 139 -13.43 -1.84 -19.24
CA THR A 139 -13.39 -2.72 -18.05
C THR A 139 -12.20 -3.67 -18.08
N CYS A 140 -11.90 -4.28 -19.22
CA CYS A 140 -10.76 -5.21 -19.38
C CYS A 140 -9.59 -4.61 -20.17
N GLN A 141 -9.67 -3.34 -20.57
CA GLN A 141 -8.67 -2.65 -21.39
C GLN A 141 -8.27 -3.44 -22.64
N GLY A 142 -9.23 -4.09 -23.31
CA GLY A 142 -8.97 -4.90 -24.50
C GLY A 142 -8.53 -6.35 -24.25
N SER A 143 -8.19 -6.74 -23.03
CA SER A 143 -7.72 -8.12 -22.76
C SER A 143 -8.80 -9.19 -22.91
N GLY A 144 -10.08 -8.82 -22.76
CA GLY A 144 -11.18 -9.77 -22.68
C GLY A 144 -11.26 -10.52 -21.35
N ILE A 145 -10.33 -10.31 -20.42
CA ILE A 145 -10.29 -11.00 -19.12
C ILE A 145 -10.85 -10.09 -18.03
N GLN A 146 -11.66 -10.66 -17.14
CA GLN A 146 -12.23 -9.95 -16.00
C GLN A 146 -11.11 -9.56 -15.02
N PRO A 147 -11.00 -8.29 -14.60
CA PRO A 147 -10.02 -7.91 -13.59
C PRO A 147 -10.17 -8.73 -12.30
N ARG A 148 -9.06 -9.09 -11.65
CA ARG A 148 -9.03 -9.98 -10.47
C ARG A 148 -9.89 -9.52 -9.29
N TYR A 149 -10.19 -8.21 -9.18
CA TYR A 149 -11.07 -7.71 -8.13
C TYR A 149 -12.55 -8.09 -8.34
N LEU A 150 -12.93 -8.56 -9.53
CA LEU A 150 -14.26 -9.10 -9.85
C LEU A 150 -14.25 -10.59 -10.17
N ASP A 151 -13.09 -11.25 -10.03
CA ASP A 151 -12.94 -12.67 -10.32
C ASP A 151 -13.80 -13.46 -9.31
N ARG A 152 -14.82 -14.17 -9.81
CA ARG A 152 -15.72 -14.95 -8.98
C ARG A 152 -14.95 -16.16 -8.50
N ARG A 153 -14.69 -16.26 -7.19
CA ARG A 153 -14.05 -17.46 -6.62
C ARG A 153 -14.94 -18.68 -6.85
N GLU A 154 -14.63 -19.46 -7.88
CA GLU A 154 -15.09 -20.84 -7.99
C GLU A 154 -14.24 -21.67 -7.03
N PHE A 155 -14.87 -22.09 -5.94
CA PHE A 155 -14.32 -23.17 -5.14
C PHE A 155 -14.45 -24.42 -6.02
N LYS A 156 -13.34 -24.92 -6.55
CA LYS A 156 -13.31 -26.30 -7.01
C LYS A 156 -13.48 -27.15 -5.76
N ASP A 157 -14.61 -27.85 -5.69
CA ASP A 157 -14.74 -28.94 -4.75
C ASP A 157 -13.75 -30.02 -5.22
N ASP A 158 -12.71 -30.26 -4.43
CA ASP A 158 -11.76 -31.34 -4.69
C ASP A 158 -12.47 -32.66 -4.33
N ASP A 159 -12.81 -33.47 -5.34
CA ASP A 159 -13.30 -34.86 -5.20
C ASP A 159 -12.19 -35.83 -4.72
#